data_AF-A0A0A9ET60-F1
#
_entry.id   AF-A0A0A9ET60-F1
#
_cell.length_a   1.000
_cell.length_b   1.000
_cell.length_c   1.000
_cell.angle_alpha   90.00
_cell.angle_beta   90.00
_cell.angle_gamma   90.00
#
_symmetry.space_group_name_H-M   'P 1'
#
loop_
_entity.id
_entity.type
_entity.pdbx_description
1 polymer ?
#
loop_
_entity_poly.entity_id
_entity_poly.type
_entity_poly.pdbx_seq_one_letter_code
_entity_poly.pdbx_strand_id
1 'polypeptide(L)'
;MVHGHIYFSGELLFPAARAYKREVHDQLMSSILCDPEVSLWFDQHHNLKWTRCKFNTAIKCDYITNNIAESFNNWIGEIKDLPMCELADKLREMIMVLFYNRRRIGERLTENILPAVLHILKARTRGLGHLSVVKGDHYAAEVQDNINCLTRHVVKAYKHECSCEEW
;
A
#
# COMPACT_ATOMS: atom_id res chain seq x y z
N MET A 1 -12.56 -14.01 -27.86
CA MET A 1 -13.63 -13.35 -27.06
C MET A 1 -13.28 -13.38 -25.55
N VAL A 2 -12.00 -13.42 -25.17
CA VAL A 2 -11.54 -13.57 -23.76
C VAL A 2 -11.12 -12.23 -23.15
N HIS A 3 -10.81 -11.22 -23.99
CA HIS A 3 -10.39 -9.91 -23.49
C HIS A 3 -11.48 -9.15 -22.73
N GLY A 4 -12.76 -9.33 -23.05
CA GLY A 4 -13.86 -8.58 -22.42
C GLY A 4 -14.18 -8.99 -20.97
N HIS A 5 -14.05 -10.27 -20.64
CA HIS A 5 -14.35 -10.81 -19.30
C HIS A 5 -13.26 -10.45 -18.26
N ILE A 6 -12.02 -10.32 -18.71
CA ILE A 6 -10.88 -9.90 -17.86
C ILE A 6 -11.05 -8.44 -17.40
N TYR A 7 -11.67 -7.57 -18.21
CA TYR A 7 -11.90 -6.17 -17.81
C TYR A 7 -12.94 -6.02 -16.68
N PHE A 8 -13.97 -6.87 -16.65
CA PHE A 8 -14.96 -6.86 -15.56
C PHE A 8 -14.36 -7.38 -14.23
N SER A 9 -13.44 -8.34 -14.31
CA SER A 9 -12.66 -8.82 -13.17
C SER A 9 -11.67 -7.76 -12.64
N GLY A 10 -11.12 -6.92 -13.53
CA GLY A 10 -10.16 -5.87 -13.16
C GLY A 10 -10.69 -4.84 -12.16
N GLU A 11 -11.97 -4.48 -12.24
CA GLU A 11 -12.60 -3.50 -11.32
C GLU A 11 -12.68 -4.00 -9.88
N LEU A 12 -12.83 -5.32 -9.68
CA LEU A 12 -12.87 -5.93 -8.35
C LEU A 12 -11.50 -6.44 -7.89
N LEU A 13 -10.63 -6.80 -8.84
CA LEU A 13 -9.32 -7.38 -8.55
C LEU A 13 -8.40 -6.42 -7.82
N PHE A 14 -8.34 -5.16 -8.25
CA PHE A 14 -7.48 -4.16 -7.61
C PHE A 14 -7.97 -3.79 -6.20
N PRO A 15 -9.27 -3.57 -5.96
CA PRO A 15 -9.82 -3.49 -4.61
C PRO A 15 -9.53 -4.74 -3.76
N ALA A 16 -9.66 -5.95 -4.32
CA ALA A 16 -9.36 -7.19 -3.60
C ALA A 16 -7.87 -7.26 -3.19
N ALA A 17 -6.96 -6.89 -4.08
CA ALA A 17 -5.53 -6.82 -3.79
C ALA A 17 -5.20 -5.85 -2.66
N ARG A 18 -5.88 -4.68 -2.65
CA ARG A 18 -5.67 -3.59 -1.69
C ARG A 18 -6.40 -3.75 -0.36
N ALA A 19 -7.36 -4.67 -0.28
CA ALA A 19 -8.15 -4.85 0.92
C ALA A 19 -7.25 -5.08 2.14
N TYR A 20 -7.43 -4.24 3.17
CA TYR A 20 -6.72 -4.36 4.43
C TYR A 20 -7.22 -5.57 5.22
N LYS A 21 -8.54 -5.77 5.22
CA LYS A 21 -9.23 -6.87 5.90
C LYS A 21 -9.40 -8.09 5.01
N ARG A 22 -9.26 -9.29 5.59
CA ARG A 22 -9.47 -10.54 4.86
C ARG A 22 -10.93 -10.72 4.47
N GLU A 23 -11.86 -10.33 5.31
CA GLU A 23 -13.29 -10.48 5.05
C GLU A 23 -13.71 -9.68 3.81
N VAL A 24 -13.18 -8.46 3.66
CA VAL A 24 -13.42 -7.62 2.48
C VAL A 24 -12.78 -8.22 1.22
N HIS A 25 -11.54 -8.71 1.34
CA HIS A 25 -10.88 -9.44 0.26
C HIS A 25 -11.70 -10.65 -0.20
N ASP A 26 -12.18 -11.48 0.73
CA ASP A 26 -12.87 -12.72 0.43
C ASP A 26 -14.25 -12.46 -0.20
N GLN A 27 -14.94 -11.39 0.21
CA GLN A 27 -16.18 -10.93 -0.43
C GLN A 27 -15.96 -10.47 -1.88
N LEU A 28 -14.87 -9.76 -2.15
CA LEU A 28 -14.54 -9.33 -3.51
C LEU A 28 -14.10 -10.53 -4.37
N MET A 29 -13.29 -11.42 -3.81
CA MET A 29 -12.83 -12.63 -4.50
C MET A 29 -13.97 -13.61 -4.78
N SER A 30 -14.96 -13.76 -3.90
CA SER A 30 -16.11 -14.63 -4.17
C SER A 30 -16.89 -14.16 -5.39
N SER A 31 -17.00 -12.84 -5.58
CA SER A 31 -17.63 -12.24 -6.76
C SER A 31 -16.81 -12.45 -8.05
N ILE A 32 -15.47 -12.38 -7.95
CA ILE A 32 -14.56 -12.62 -9.08
C ILE A 32 -14.57 -14.10 -9.51
N LEU A 33 -14.57 -15.01 -8.53
CA LEU A 33 -14.45 -16.45 -8.75
C LEU A 33 -15.81 -17.12 -9.09
N CYS A 34 -16.89 -16.35 -9.19
CA CYS A 34 -18.16 -16.84 -9.71
C CYS A 34 -18.05 -17.30 -11.17
N ASP A 35 -17.11 -16.76 -11.94
CA ASP A 35 -16.81 -17.21 -13.30
C ASP A 35 -15.85 -18.42 -13.26
N PRO A 36 -16.27 -19.62 -13.73
CA PRO A 36 -15.45 -20.82 -13.71
C PRO A 36 -14.14 -20.69 -14.51
N GLU A 37 -14.13 -19.92 -15.59
CA GLU A 37 -12.91 -19.72 -16.40
C GLU A 37 -11.88 -18.91 -15.62
N VAL A 38 -12.33 -17.85 -14.95
CA VAL A 38 -11.48 -17.01 -14.09
C VAL A 38 -10.98 -17.81 -12.89
N SER A 39 -11.84 -18.61 -12.27
CA SER A 39 -11.47 -19.47 -11.14
C SER A 39 -10.36 -20.45 -11.51
N LEU A 40 -10.52 -21.17 -12.63
CA LEU A 40 -9.52 -22.10 -13.13
C LEU A 40 -8.19 -21.39 -13.44
N TRP A 41 -8.24 -20.18 -14.01
CA TRP A 41 -7.05 -19.39 -14.27
C TRP A 41 -6.29 -19.02 -12.99
N PHE A 42 -7.01 -18.60 -11.94
CA PHE A 42 -6.44 -18.26 -10.63
C PHE A 42 -5.75 -19.47 -9.99
N ASP A 43 -6.38 -20.64 -10.02
CA ASP A 43 -5.82 -21.86 -9.44
C ASP A 43 -4.51 -22.27 -10.13
N GLN A 44 -4.41 -22.05 -11.45
CA GLN A 44 -3.23 -22.40 -12.24
C GLN A 44 -2.10 -21.37 -12.12
N HIS A 45 -2.42 -20.08 -12.11
CA HIS A 45 -1.41 -19.01 -12.29
C HIS A 45 -1.17 -18.17 -11.03
N HIS A 46 -2.02 -18.26 -10.02
CA HIS A 46 -2.06 -17.30 -8.92
C HIS A 46 -1.88 -17.92 -7.51
N ASN A 47 -0.96 -18.88 -7.39
CA ASN A 47 -0.69 -19.65 -6.17
C ASN A 47 0.10 -18.91 -5.06
N LEU A 48 0.66 -17.73 -5.34
CA LEU A 48 1.46 -16.94 -4.38
C LEU A 48 0.62 -15.93 -3.59
N LYS A 49 1.19 -15.33 -2.55
CA LYS A 49 0.58 -14.21 -1.83
C LYS A 49 0.70 -12.92 -2.64
N TRP A 50 -0.41 -12.23 -2.83
CA TRP A 50 -0.48 -11.00 -3.64
C TRP A 50 -1.39 -9.93 -3.06
N THR A 51 -2.12 -10.25 -1.98
CA THR A 51 -3.07 -9.33 -1.37
C THR A 51 -2.56 -8.84 -0.03
N ARG A 52 -2.83 -7.57 0.25
CA ARG A 52 -2.33 -6.88 1.43
C ARG A 52 -2.68 -7.61 2.73
N CYS A 53 -3.94 -7.99 2.90
CA CYS A 53 -4.46 -8.67 4.09
C CYS A 53 -3.80 -10.04 4.40
N LYS A 54 -3.07 -10.63 3.45
CA LYS A 54 -2.35 -11.92 3.61
C LYS A 54 -0.88 -11.75 4.03
N PHE A 55 -0.35 -10.53 3.99
CA PHE A 55 0.99 -10.21 4.47
C PHE A 55 0.99 -9.89 5.97
N ASN A 56 2.19 -9.90 6.57
CA ASN A 56 2.35 -9.53 7.97
C ASN A 56 1.98 -8.06 8.15
N THR A 57 1.13 -7.74 9.13
CA THR A 57 0.67 -6.38 9.45
C THR A 57 1.80 -5.46 9.92
N ALA A 58 2.96 -5.99 10.30
CA ALA A 58 4.17 -5.22 10.52
C ALA A 58 4.72 -4.56 9.23
N ILE A 59 4.37 -5.08 8.04
CA ILE A 59 4.80 -4.54 6.75
C ILE A 59 3.83 -3.42 6.34
N LYS A 60 4.28 -2.17 6.46
CA LYS A 60 3.48 -0.96 6.16
C LYS A 60 3.69 -0.43 4.73
N CYS A 61 3.86 -1.35 3.76
CA CYS A 61 4.12 -0.97 2.37
C CYS A 61 2.81 -0.78 1.61
N ASP A 62 2.51 0.47 1.19
CA ASP A 62 1.32 0.75 0.37
C ASP A 62 1.54 0.48 -1.13
N TYR A 63 2.77 0.19 -1.53
CA TYR A 63 3.12 -0.04 -2.94
C TYR A 63 2.65 -1.41 -3.41
N ILE A 64 1.70 -1.40 -4.34
CA ILE A 64 1.22 -2.58 -5.08
C ILE A 64 1.37 -2.40 -6.60
N THR A 65 2.10 -1.36 -7.01
CA THR A 65 2.31 -1.00 -8.42
C THR A 65 3.73 -1.29 -8.85
N ASN A 66 3.93 -1.35 -10.17
CA ASN A 66 5.23 -1.58 -10.80
C ASN A 66 6.20 -0.39 -10.67
N ASN A 67 5.82 0.70 -10.00
CA ASN A 67 6.59 1.93 -9.89
C ASN A 67 8.03 1.71 -9.40
N ILE A 68 8.26 0.74 -8.50
CA ILE A 68 9.60 0.43 -7.99
C ILE A 68 10.48 -0.14 -9.11
N ALA A 69 9.96 -1.12 -9.86
CA ALA A 69 10.69 -1.71 -10.97
C ALA A 69 10.87 -0.73 -12.12
N GLU A 70 9.85 0.08 -12.45
CA GLU A 70 9.96 1.14 -13.46
C GLU A 70 11.00 2.20 -13.08
N SER A 71 11.00 2.64 -11.82
CA SER A 71 11.99 3.58 -11.31
C SER A 71 13.39 2.99 -11.38
N PHE A 72 13.54 1.72 -11.01
CA PHE A 72 14.82 1.01 -11.11
C PHE A 72 15.28 0.85 -12.56
N ASN A 73 14.40 0.40 -13.45
CA ASN A 73 14.69 0.22 -14.87
C ASN A 73 15.10 1.52 -15.54
N ASN A 74 14.42 2.63 -15.21
CA ASN A 74 14.81 3.96 -15.67
C ASN A 74 16.18 4.36 -15.10
N TRP A 75 16.43 4.06 -13.82
CA TRP A 75 17.68 4.42 -13.17
C TRP A 75 18.91 3.68 -13.73
N ILE A 76 18.75 2.42 -14.12
CA ILE A 76 19.84 1.62 -14.72
C ILE A 76 19.88 1.69 -16.26
N GLY A 77 18.92 2.38 -16.89
CA GLY A 77 18.71 2.34 -18.33
C GLY A 77 19.95 2.68 -19.15
N GLU A 78 20.72 3.67 -18.70
CA GLU A 78 21.92 4.19 -19.37
C GLU A 78 23.20 3.37 -19.09
N ILE A 79 23.18 2.48 -18.10
CA ILE A 79 24.37 1.74 -17.65
C ILE A 79 24.26 0.23 -17.85
N LYS A 80 23.08 -0.27 -18.22
CA LYS A 80 22.79 -1.71 -18.34
C LYS A 80 23.66 -2.45 -19.37
N ASP A 81 24.21 -1.73 -20.35
CA ASP A 81 25.02 -2.28 -21.44
C ASP A 81 26.51 -2.37 -21.09
N LEU A 82 26.90 -1.97 -19.88
CA LEU A 82 28.27 -2.10 -19.38
C LEU A 82 28.64 -3.56 -19.07
N PRO A 83 29.93 -3.95 -19.21
CA PRO A 83 30.43 -5.22 -18.69
C PRO A 83 30.14 -5.38 -17.19
N MET A 84 29.96 -6.62 -16.71
CA MET A 84 29.51 -6.91 -15.33
C MET A 84 30.31 -6.18 -14.24
N CYS A 85 31.64 -6.14 -14.35
CA CYS A 85 32.49 -5.46 -13.37
C CYS A 85 32.27 -3.94 -13.38
N GLU A 86 32.15 -3.34 -14.56
CA GLU A 86 31.92 -1.91 -14.74
C GLU A 86 30.50 -1.51 -14.30
N LEU A 87 29.50 -2.33 -14.62
CA LEU A 87 28.13 -2.17 -14.16
C LEU A 87 28.05 -2.17 -12.63
N ALA A 88 28.70 -3.15 -11.98
CA ALA A 88 28.71 -3.25 -10.52
C ALA A 88 29.39 -2.04 -9.86
N ASP A 89 30.52 -1.58 -10.41
CA ASP A 89 31.20 -0.39 -9.90
C ASP A 89 30.36 0.87 -10.10
N LYS A 90 29.70 1.00 -11.26
CA LYS A 90 28.84 2.15 -11.54
C LYS A 90 27.62 2.20 -10.63
N LEU A 91 26.97 1.06 -10.39
CA LEU A 91 25.87 0.94 -9.44
C LEU A 91 26.31 1.33 -8.03
N ARG A 92 27.49 0.90 -7.59
CA ARG A 92 28.06 1.29 -6.29
C ARG A 92 28.21 2.81 -6.20
N GLU A 93 28.79 3.48 -7.20
CA GLU A 93 28.90 4.95 -7.24
C GLU A 93 27.53 5.63 -7.14
N MET A 94 26.54 5.17 -7.91
CA MET A 94 25.20 5.74 -7.94
C MET A 94 24.49 5.58 -6.58
N ILE A 95 24.63 4.42 -5.92
CA ILE A 95 24.10 4.17 -4.57
C ILE A 95 24.78 5.12 -3.57
N MET A 96 26.10 5.31 -3.66
CA MET A 96 26.83 6.24 -2.78
C MET A 96 26.33 7.67 -2.91
N VAL A 97 26.17 8.18 -4.13
CA VAL A 97 25.62 9.52 -4.39
C VAL A 97 24.18 9.65 -3.87
N LEU A 98 23.35 8.61 -4.08
CA LEU A 98 21.99 8.55 -3.56
C LEU A 98 21.97 8.66 -2.02
N PHE A 99 22.80 7.89 -1.33
CA PHE A 99 22.90 7.91 0.13
C PHE A 99 23.43 9.25 0.66
N TYR A 100 24.44 9.83 0.00
CA TYR A 100 24.94 11.15 0.35
C TYR A 100 23.84 12.22 0.24
N ASN A 101 23.10 12.23 -0.88
CA ASN A 101 22.00 13.16 -1.09
C ASN A 101 20.88 12.98 -0.06
N ARG A 102 20.49 11.73 0.23
CA ARG A 102 19.48 11.42 1.26
C ARG A 102 19.92 11.89 2.64
N ARG A 103 21.18 11.66 3.03
CA ARG A 103 21.73 12.14 4.30
C ARG A 103 21.73 13.67 4.38
N ARG A 104 22.24 14.35 3.35
CA ARG A 104 22.26 15.82 3.28
C ARG A 104 20.87 16.45 3.36
N ILE A 105 19.85 15.82 2.77
CA ILE A 105 18.45 16.26 2.88
C ILE A 105 17.91 15.95 4.28
N GLY A 106 18.18 14.76 4.80
CA GLY A 106 17.75 14.32 6.13
C GLY A 106 18.32 15.18 7.26
N GLU A 107 19.56 15.64 7.14
CA GLU A 107 20.19 16.56 8.11
C GLU A 107 19.49 17.93 8.19
N ARG A 108 18.75 18.33 7.16
CA ARG A 108 17.96 19.56 7.15
C ARG A 108 16.56 19.36 7.72
N LEU A 109 16.15 18.11 7.97
CA LEU A 109 14.86 17.81 8.56
C LEU A 109 14.93 18.04 10.07
N THR A 110 14.29 19.10 10.55
CA THR A 110 14.26 19.45 11.98
C THR A 110 13.19 18.71 12.77
N GLU A 111 12.14 18.25 12.08
CA GLU A 111 10.95 17.62 12.66
C GLU A 111 10.98 16.10 12.48
N ASN A 112 10.24 15.38 13.32
CA ASN A 112 10.15 13.91 13.22
C ASN A 112 9.32 13.42 12.02
N ILE A 113 8.57 14.31 11.36
CA ILE A 113 7.66 13.97 10.26
C ILE A 113 7.99 14.84 9.04
N LEU A 114 8.12 14.22 7.88
CA LEU A 114 8.39 14.92 6.63
C LEU A 114 7.26 15.94 6.31
N PRO A 115 7.58 17.18 5.92
CA PRO A 115 6.56 18.20 5.63
C PRO A 115 5.49 17.77 4.62
N ALA A 116 5.88 17.01 3.60
CA ALA A 116 4.94 16.47 2.61
C ALA A 116 3.93 15.50 3.25
N VAL A 117 4.37 14.64 4.15
CA VAL A 117 3.49 13.71 4.90
C VAL A 117 2.58 14.50 5.84
N LEU A 118 3.12 15.48 6.55
CA LEU A 118 2.34 16.34 7.43
C LEU A 118 1.25 17.11 6.66
N HIS A 119 1.55 17.56 5.44
CA HIS A 119 0.56 18.20 4.57
C HIS A 119 -0.59 17.25 4.22
N ILE A 120 -0.29 16.01 3.85
CA ILE A 120 -1.30 14.98 3.56
C ILE A 120 -2.14 14.69 4.80
N LEU A 121 -1.53 14.55 5.98
CA LEU A 121 -2.26 14.33 7.23
C LEU A 121 -3.19 15.50 7.55
N LYS A 122 -2.71 16.74 7.47
CA LYS A 122 -3.53 17.95 7.66
C LYS A 122 -4.67 18.03 6.66
N ALA A 123 -4.46 17.65 5.41
CA ALA A 123 -5.53 17.60 4.42
C ALA A 123 -6.60 16.58 4.80
N ARG A 124 -6.19 15.39 5.27
CA ARG A 124 -7.09 14.31 5.71
C ARG A 124 -7.86 14.63 7.01
N THR A 125 -7.42 15.60 7.81
CA THR A 125 -8.21 16.06 8.98
C THR A 125 -9.42 16.92 8.63
N ARG A 126 -9.62 17.29 7.36
CA ARG A 126 -10.73 18.11 6.90
C ARG A 126 -11.91 17.23 6.47
N GLY A 127 -13.14 17.72 6.59
CA GLY A 127 -14.34 17.03 6.11
C GLY A 127 -14.78 15.82 6.95
N LEU A 128 -14.25 15.66 8.17
CA LEU A 128 -14.54 14.52 9.05
C LEU A 128 -15.87 14.62 9.82
N GLY A 129 -16.78 15.51 9.43
CA GLY A 129 -18.07 15.70 10.11
C GLY A 129 -19.00 14.48 10.07
N HIS A 130 -18.74 13.53 9.16
CA HIS A 130 -19.43 12.25 9.07
C HIS A 130 -18.93 11.22 10.09
N LEU A 131 -17.82 11.48 10.80
CA LEU A 131 -17.28 10.58 11.81
C LEU A 131 -17.68 11.02 13.21
N SER A 132 -18.08 10.08 14.04
CA SER A 132 -18.23 10.25 15.49
C SER A 132 -17.07 9.60 16.23
N VAL A 133 -16.60 10.24 17.30
CA VAL A 133 -15.44 9.78 18.09
C VAL A 133 -15.82 9.70 19.56
N VAL A 134 -15.69 8.51 20.14
CA VAL A 134 -15.86 8.25 21.58
C VAL A 134 -14.48 8.01 22.17
N LYS A 135 -14.02 8.92 23.05
CA LYS A 135 -12.70 8.80 23.68
C LYS A 135 -12.73 7.75 24.79
N GLY A 136 -11.80 6.80 24.72
CA GLY A 136 -11.55 5.83 25.79
C GLY A 136 -10.36 6.22 26.68
N ASP A 137 -9.41 6.99 26.14
CA ASP A 137 -8.23 7.54 26.84
C ASP A 137 -7.63 8.70 26.02
N HIS A 138 -6.52 9.30 26.47
CA HIS A 138 -5.75 10.32 25.75
C HIS A 138 -5.28 9.86 24.36
N TYR A 139 -4.98 8.57 24.21
CA TYR A 139 -4.47 7.96 22.97
C TYR A 139 -5.31 6.78 22.50
N ALA A 140 -6.55 6.65 22.99
CA ALA A 140 -7.48 5.61 22.58
C ALA A 140 -8.86 6.18 22.30
N ALA A 141 -9.45 5.78 21.18
CA ALA A 141 -10.81 6.16 20.83
C ALA A 141 -11.49 5.10 19.98
N GLU A 142 -12.80 5.03 20.08
CA GLU A 142 -13.65 4.41 19.07
C GLU A 142 -14.08 5.49 18.06
N VAL A 143 -13.94 5.18 16.78
CA VAL A 143 -14.36 6.02 15.66
C VAL A 143 -15.45 5.27 14.90
N GLN A 144 -16.58 5.92 14.66
CA GLN A 144 -17.69 5.36 13.91
C GLN A 144 -18.00 6.27 12.71
N ASP A 145 -18.20 5.67 11.54
CA ASP A 145 -18.77 6.36 10.39
C ASP A 145 -20.29 6.45 10.53
N ASN A 146 -20.84 7.66 10.51
CA ASN A 146 -22.27 7.91 10.65
C ASN A 146 -23.04 7.68 9.33
N ILE A 147 -22.34 7.62 8.19
CA ILE A 147 -22.93 7.26 6.89
C ILE A 147 -23.03 5.74 6.79
N ASN A 148 -21.99 5.03 7.24
CA ASN A 148 -21.95 3.58 7.33
C ASN A 148 -21.91 3.11 8.78
N CYS A 149 -23.06 3.19 9.47
CA CYS A 149 -23.20 2.93 10.90
C CYS A 149 -22.77 1.52 11.36
N LEU A 150 -22.44 0.62 10.44
CA LEU A 150 -21.96 -0.74 10.71
C LEU A 150 -20.44 -0.80 10.95
N THR A 151 -19.68 0.23 10.60
CA THR A 151 -18.22 0.23 10.74
C THR A 151 -17.78 1.09 11.93
N ARG A 152 -17.43 0.39 13.02
CA ARG A 152 -16.76 0.96 14.19
C ARG A 152 -15.30 0.52 14.21
N HIS A 153 -14.41 1.46 14.49
CA HIS A 153 -12.98 1.22 14.55
C HIS A 153 -12.39 1.69 15.87
N VAL A 154 -11.68 0.79 16.55
CA VAL A 154 -10.96 1.11 17.78
C VAL A 154 -9.54 1.48 17.40
N VAL A 155 -9.13 2.69 17.76
CA VAL A 155 -7.79 3.24 17.55
C VAL A 155 -7.08 3.32 18.90
N LYS A 156 -5.86 2.81 18.97
CA LYS A 156 -4.93 2.87 20.09
C LYS A 156 -3.59 3.41 19.58
N ALA A 157 -3.46 4.73 19.54
CA ALA A 157 -2.30 5.41 18.95
C ALA A 157 -0.98 5.05 19.66
N TYR A 158 -1.01 4.84 20.98
CA TYR A 158 0.15 4.46 21.77
C TYR A 158 0.69 3.04 21.46
N LYS A 159 -0.13 2.17 20.86
CA LYS A 159 0.30 0.86 20.34
C LYS A 159 0.53 0.86 18.83
N HIS A 160 0.27 1.98 18.16
CA HIS A 160 0.13 2.05 16.71
C HIS A 160 -0.89 1.02 16.19
N GLU A 161 -2.05 0.92 16.88
CA GLU A 161 -3.13 -0.04 16.59
C GLU A 161 -4.46 0.64 16.18
N CYS A 162 -5.23 0.07 15.25
CA CYS A 162 -6.48 0.48 14.60
C CYS A 162 -7.14 -0.81 14.11
N SER A 163 -8.38 -1.08 14.52
CA SER A 163 -9.12 -2.25 14.01
C SER A 163 -9.61 -2.10 12.55
N CYS A 164 -9.29 -0.98 11.92
CA CYS A 164 -9.45 -0.77 10.48
C CYS A 164 -8.33 -1.46 9.66
N GLU A 165 -7.17 -1.71 10.28
CA GLU A 165 -5.95 -2.22 9.64
C GLU A 165 -5.40 -1.34 8.50
N GLU A 166 -5.96 -0.14 8.32
CA GLU A 166 -5.44 0.91 7.45
C GLU A 166 -4.52 1.84 8.26
N TRP A 167 -3.22 1.80 7.96
CA TRP A 167 -2.14 2.47 8.71
C TRP A 167 -1.40 3.49 7.88
#